data_AF-A0A8B9HKJ3-F1
#
_entry.id   AF-A0A8B9HKJ3-F1
#
_cell.length_a   1.000
_cell.length_b   1.000
_cell.length_c   1.000
_cell.angle_alpha   90.00
_cell.angle_beta   90.00
_cell.angle_gamma   90.00
#
_symmetry.space_group_name_H-M   'P 1'
#
loop_
_entity.id
_entity.type
_entity.pdbx_description
1 polymer ?
#
loop_
_entity_poly.entity_id
_entity_poly.type
_entity_poly.pdbx_seq_one_letter_code
_entity_poly.pdbx_strand_id
1 'polypeptide(L)'
;MLCNTFLLLLFLLKAVNIRGGTTAVPELLATQNPPESTTTSAQCQRPTLPANVILKADSYKEIYEKDSTAKLDCALGYTRATFVSRTIKCLGGIWTETEFRCKKKSCGALKDIPNGRYLITEGIEFGAVVKAECDLGYELYGSDTRVCSHNGWSGRDLECEALKCTEVPTIANGKPEEGPYSQYEHGQSISYRCNKDFDMFGDSTITCSKDGKFQPAPPECLSELLNHYIYIIYK
;
A
#
# COMPACT_ATOMS: atom_id res chain seq x y z
N MET A 1 -49.37 8.70 37.68
CA MET A 1 -49.32 10.18 37.82
C MET A 1 -49.00 10.73 36.44
N LEU A 2 -49.80 11.48 35.69
CA LEU A 2 -51.17 12.03 35.70
C LEU A 2 -51.53 12.02 34.18
N CYS A 3 -52.64 11.48 33.69
CA CYS A 3 -54.04 11.86 33.90
C CYS A 3 -54.43 13.18 33.21
N ASN A 4 -55.46 13.06 32.34
CA ASN A 4 -56.48 14.05 31.99
C ASN A 4 -56.18 15.16 30.97
N THR A 5 -57.08 15.58 30.06
CA THR A 5 -58.34 15.11 29.42
C THR A 5 -58.99 16.36 28.74
N PHE A 6 -60.07 16.14 27.95
CA PHE A 6 -61.19 17.08 27.66
C PHE A 6 -60.93 18.17 26.60
N LEU A 7 -61.86 18.61 25.74
CA LEU A 7 -63.15 18.15 25.20
C LEU A 7 -63.61 19.23 24.19
N LEU A 8 -64.51 18.84 23.27
CA LEU A 8 -65.41 19.62 22.42
C LEU A 8 -65.73 21.07 22.86
N LEU A 9 -65.89 21.97 21.88
CA LEU A 9 -67.18 22.66 21.64
C LEU A 9 -67.24 23.43 20.30
N LEU A 10 -68.39 23.25 19.64
CA LEU A 10 -68.91 23.96 18.46
C LEU A 10 -69.08 25.47 18.71
N PHE A 11 -69.02 26.31 17.66
CA PHE A 11 -69.97 27.42 17.46
C PHE A 11 -70.10 27.81 15.97
N LEU A 12 -71.26 28.38 15.66
CA LEU A 12 -71.97 28.41 14.38
C LEU A 12 -71.66 29.66 13.53
N LEU A 13 -71.87 29.48 12.21
CA LEU A 13 -72.49 30.40 11.24
C LEU A 13 -72.10 31.89 11.23
N LYS A 14 -71.69 32.36 10.05
CA LYS A 14 -72.42 33.42 9.33
C LYS A 14 -72.13 33.39 7.84
N ALA A 15 -73.20 33.23 7.07
CA ALA A 15 -73.25 33.40 5.63
C ALA A 15 -73.20 34.89 5.26
N VAL A 16 -72.50 35.21 4.17
CA VAL A 16 -72.78 36.40 3.34
C VAL A 16 -72.78 35.95 1.90
N ASN A 17 -73.95 36.08 1.27
CA ASN A 17 -74.22 35.81 -0.14
C ASN A 17 -74.34 37.16 -0.85
N ILE A 18 -73.53 37.42 -1.88
CA ILE A 18 -73.74 38.53 -2.81
C ILE A 18 -73.60 37.99 -4.25
N ARG A 19 -74.61 38.35 -5.04
CA ARG A 19 -74.95 37.88 -6.37
C ARG A 19 -73.99 38.37 -7.47
N GLY A 20 -73.92 37.57 -8.54
CA GLY A 20 -74.14 38.08 -9.91
C GLY A 20 -72.97 37.93 -10.88
N GLY A 21 -73.17 37.19 -11.98
CA GLY A 21 -72.29 37.26 -13.15
C GLY A 21 -72.32 36.00 -14.02
N THR A 22 -73.20 35.99 -15.02
CA THR A 22 -73.40 34.98 -16.08
C THR A 22 -72.25 34.93 -17.10
N THR A 23 -71.86 33.73 -17.57
CA THR A 23 -71.58 33.38 -18.99
C THR A 23 -71.43 31.85 -19.15
N ALA A 24 -71.58 31.37 -20.38
CA ALA A 24 -72.08 30.06 -20.77
C ALA A 24 -71.01 29.12 -21.42
N VAL A 25 -71.12 27.80 -21.17
CA VAL A 25 -70.92 26.61 -22.09
C VAL A 25 -69.46 26.28 -22.54
N PRO A 26 -69.04 25.04 -22.95
CA PRO A 26 -69.62 23.67 -22.89
C PRO A 26 -68.73 22.57 -22.22
N GLU A 27 -69.37 21.40 -22.09
CA GLU A 27 -68.92 20.01 -21.87
C GLU A 27 -67.62 19.55 -22.59
N LEU A 28 -66.76 18.79 -21.90
CA LEU A 28 -65.69 17.98 -22.52
C LEU A 28 -65.67 16.57 -21.89
N LEU A 29 -65.92 15.60 -22.76
CA LEU A 29 -65.86 14.16 -22.52
C LEU A 29 -64.43 13.66 -22.20
N ALA A 30 -64.44 12.56 -21.45
CA ALA A 30 -63.39 11.59 -21.13
C ALA A 30 -62.11 11.55 -21.98
N THR A 31 -60.98 11.46 -21.28
CA THR A 31 -59.90 10.50 -21.59
C THR A 31 -59.49 9.78 -20.31
N GLN A 32 -60.10 8.62 -20.06
CA GLN A 32 -59.45 7.63 -19.19
C GLN A 32 -58.24 7.13 -19.97
N ASN A 33 -57.04 7.52 -19.52
CA ASN A 33 -55.81 6.91 -20.02
C ASN A 33 -55.90 5.40 -19.75
N PRO A 34 -55.61 4.54 -20.74
CA PRO A 34 -55.57 3.09 -20.54
C PRO A 34 -54.51 2.77 -19.46
N PRO A 35 -54.69 1.69 -18.68
CA PRO A 35 -53.66 1.25 -17.75
C PRO A 35 -52.39 1.00 -18.57
N GLU A 36 -51.31 1.68 -18.20
CA GLU A 36 -50.00 1.50 -18.78
C GLU A 36 -49.67 0.01 -18.72
N SER A 37 -49.61 -0.59 -19.91
CA SER A 37 -49.25 -1.97 -20.17
C SER A 37 -48.07 -2.37 -19.30
N THR A 38 -48.31 -3.22 -18.29
CA THR A 38 -47.25 -3.99 -17.64
C THR A 38 -46.72 -4.99 -18.66
N THR A 39 -45.86 -4.52 -19.55
CA THR A 39 -45.04 -5.36 -20.40
C THR A 39 -44.03 -6.02 -19.48
N THR A 40 -44.29 -7.26 -19.09
CA THR A 40 -43.33 -8.12 -18.38
C THR A 40 -42.07 -8.20 -19.24
N SER A 41 -41.07 -7.36 -18.97
CA SER A 41 -39.94 -7.23 -19.87
C SER A 41 -39.13 -8.51 -19.83
N ALA A 42 -39.11 -9.23 -20.95
CA ALA A 42 -38.30 -10.41 -21.17
C ALA A 42 -36.81 -10.03 -21.37
N GLN A 43 -36.32 -9.09 -20.57
CA GLN A 43 -34.99 -8.49 -20.65
C GLN A 43 -34.28 -8.67 -19.32
N CYS A 44 -32.97 -8.87 -19.37
CA CYS A 44 -32.16 -8.97 -18.16
C CYS A 44 -31.58 -7.60 -17.81
N GLN A 45 -31.64 -7.26 -16.52
CA GLN A 45 -30.83 -6.17 -15.98
C GLN A 45 -29.35 -6.60 -15.92
N ARG A 46 -28.46 -5.64 -15.76
CA ARG A 46 -27.03 -5.88 -15.53
C ARG A 46 -26.82 -6.95 -14.45
N PRO A 47 -26.05 -8.01 -14.73
CA PRO A 47 -25.87 -9.13 -13.81
C PRO A 47 -25.13 -8.67 -12.54
N THR A 48 -25.54 -9.19 -11.39
CA THR A 48 -24.73 -9.17 -10.18
C THR A 48 -23.69 -10.27 -10.27
N LEU A 49 -22.41 -9.91 -10.21
CA LEU A 49 -21.30 -10.82 -10.43
C LEU A 49 -20.62 -11.24 -9.12
N PRO A 50 -20.00 -12.43 -9.06
CA PRO A 50 -19.17 -12.83 -7.93
C PRO A 50 -17.98 -11.88 -7.71
N ALA A 51 -17.35 -11.99 -6.53
CA ALA A 51 -16.19 -11.17 -6.18
C ALA A 51 -15.08 -11.23 -7.26
N ASN A 52 -14.54 -10.06 -7.60
CA ASN A 52 -13.46 -9.88 -8.57
C ASN A 52 -13.76 -10.33 -10.00
N VAL A 53 -15.03 -10.61 -10.32
CA VAL A 53 -15.52 -10.82 -11.69
C VAL A 53 -16.19 -9.54 -12.16
N ILE A 54 -15.85 -9.11 -13.37
CA ILE A 54 -16.38 -7.89 -13.99
C ILE A 54 -16.98 -8.20 -15.37
N LEU A 55 -17.82 -7.30 -15.86
CA LEU A 55 -18.20 -7.28 -17.27
C LEU A 55 -17.01 -6.76 -18.07
N LYS A 56 -16.70 -7.42 -19.19
CA LYS A 56 -15.76 -6.88 -20.15
C LYS A 56 -16.30 -5.56 -20.70
N ALA A 57 -15.43 -4.57 -20.90
CA ALA A 57 -15.84 -3.21 -21.28
C ALA A 57 -16.73 -3.17 -22.54
N ASP A 58 -16.43 -4.00 -23.53
CA ASP A 58 -17.20 -4.14 -24.78
C ASP A 58 -18.59 -4.79 -24.60
N SER A 59 -18.85 -5.37 -23.43
CA SER A 59 -20.06 -6.09 -23.09
C SER A 59 -20.90 -5.37 -22.05
N TYR A 60 -20.47 -4.19 -21.57
CA TYR A 60 -21.18 -3.41 -20.56
C TYR A 60 -22.48 -2.81 -21.11
N LYS A 61 -23.61 -3.14 -20.48
CA LYS A 61 -24.94 -2.55 -20.72
C LYS A 61 -25.73 -2.56 -19.42
N GLU A 62 -26.69 -1.64 -19.26
CA GLU A 62 -27.63 -1.70 -18.13
C GLU A 62 -28.76 -2.71 -18.37
N ILE A 63 -29.18 -2.89 -19.63
CA ILE A 63 -30.27 -3.78 -20.04
C ILE A 63 -29.81 -4.66 -21.20
N TYR A 64 -30.24 -5.92 -21.18
CA TYR A 64 -29.90 -6.96 -22.15
C TYR A 64 -31.17 -7.63 -22.69
N GLU A 65 -31.30 -7.68 -24.01
CA GLU A 65 -32.38 -8.40 -24.67
C GLU A 65 -32.32 -9.91 -24.42
N LYS A 66 -33.46 -10.59 -24.55
CA LYS A 66 -33.52 -12.05 -24.53
C LYS A 66 -32.51 -12.64 -25.53
N ASP A 67 -31.87 -13.73 -25.13
CA ASP A 67 -30.84 -14.46 -25.87
C ASP A 67 -29.52 -13.72 -26.12
N SER A 68 -29.41 -12.45 -25.73
CA SER A 68 -28.15 -11.72 -25.77
C SER A 68 -27.17 -12.25 -24.73
N THR A 69 -25.88 -12.06 -24.99
CA THR A 69 -24.79 -12.56 -24.13
C THR A 69 -23.95 -11.43 -23.58
N ALA A 70 -23.48 -11.61 -22.35
CA ALA A 70 -22.47 -10.75 -21.74
C ALA A 70 -21.17 -11.54 -21.52
N LYS A 71 -20.03 -10.90 -21.81
CA LYS A 71 -18.71 -11.48 -21.55
C LYS A 71 -18.18 -11.00 -20.20
N LEU A 72 -17.70 -11.95 -19.43
CA LEU A 72 -17.08 -11.78 -18.13
C LEU A 72 -15.55 -11.70 -18.27
N ASP A 73 -14.93 -10.98 -17.35
CA ASP A 73 -13.49 -10.94 -17.17
C ASP A 73 -13.13 -10.86 -15.68
N CYS A 74 -11.85 -11.01 -15.36
CA CYS A 74 -11.36 -10.76 -14.01
C CYS A 74 -11.01 -9.28 -13.81
N ALA A 75 -11.27 -8.77 -12.61
CA ALA A 75 -10.81 -7.45 -12.21
C ALA A 75 -9.27 -7.35 -12.28
N LEU A 76 -8.73 -6.13 -12.36
CA LEU A 76 -7.29 -5.90 -12.36
C LEU A 76 -6.62 -6.53 -11.12
N GLY A 77 -5.51 -7.22 -11.33
CA GLY A 77 -4.81 -7.97 -10.27
C GLY A 77 -5.38 -9.37 -10.00
N TYR A 78 -6.40 -9.80 -10.74
CA TYR A 78 -6.96 -11.15 -10.65
C TYR A 78 -6.79 -11.92 -11.96
N THR A 79 -6.81 -13.24 -11.86
CA THR A 79 -6.75 -14.17 -12.97
C THR A 79 -7.81 -15.26 -12.83
N ARG A 80 -8.08 -15.95 -13.93
CA ARG A 80 -9.08 -17.02 -14.00
C ARG A 80 -8.73 -18.14 -13.03
N ALA A 81 -9.66 -18.47 -12.14
CA ALA A 81 -9.52 -19.61 -11.22
C ALA A 81 -10.07 -20.91 -11.83
N THR A 82 -11.10 -20.81 -12.67
CA THR A 82 -11.88 -21.93 -13.21
C THR A 82 -11.86 -21.95 -14.73
N PHE A 83 -11.74 -23.12 -15.36
CA PHE A 83 -11.68 -23.26 -16.82
C PHE A 83 -13.05 -23.30 -17.55
N VAL A 84 -14.09 -22.72 -16.96
CA VAL A 84 -15.46 -22.63 -17.53
C VAL A 84 -15.72 -21.38 -18.39
N SER A 85 -16.74 -21.41 -19.25
CA SER A 85 -17.09 -20.29 -20.16
C SER A 85 -17.14 -18.93 -19.47
N ARG A 86 -16.60 -17.90 -20.14
CA ARG A 86 -16.66 -16.48 -19.73
C ARG A 86 -17.92 -15.78 -20.23
N THR A 87 -18.89 -16.52 -20.76
CA THR A 87 -20.07 -15.93 -21.37
C THR A 87 -21.31 -16.40 -20.62
N ILE A 88 -22.14 -15.44 -20.23
CA ILE A 88 -23.49 -15.71 -19.71
C ILE A 88 -24.53 -15.20 -20.70
N LYS A 89 -25.67 -15.87 -20.76
CA LYS A 89 -26.78 -15.54 -21.66
C LYS A 89 -28.00 -15.09 -20.87
N CYS A 90 -28.70 -14.08 -21.37
CA CYS A 90 -30.00 -13.67 -20.86
C CYS A 90 -31.09 -14.61 -21.39
N LEU A 91 -31.82 -15.30 -20.52
CA LEU A 91 -32.96 -16.16 -20.89
C LEU A 91 -34.31 -15.43 -20.88
N GLY A 92 -34.28 -14.11 -20.63
CA GLY A 92 -35.45 -13.25 -20.55
C GLY A 92 -35.85 -12.96 -19.11
N GLY A 93 -35.06 -12.13 -18.44
CA GLY A 93 -35.21 -11.77 -17.01
C GLY A 93 -34.23 -12.50 -16.08
N ILE A 94 -33.69 -13.64 -16.50
CA ILE A 94 -32.75 -14.46 -15.71
C ILE A 94 -31.49 -14.73 -16.54
N TRP A 95 -30.32 -14.64 -15.90
CA TRP A 95 -29.04 -15.01 -16.49
C TRP A 95 -28.75 -16.50 -16.32
N THR A 96 -28.09 -17.12 -17.30
CA THR A 96 -27.55 -18.47 -17.14
C THR A 96 -26.57 -18.54 -15.97
N GLU A 97 -26.61 -19.63 -15.21
CA GLU A 97 -25.66 -19.87 -14.13
C GLU A 97 -24.21 -19.94 -14.62
N THR A 98 -23.28 -19.54 -13.75
CA THR A 98 -21.86 -19.57 -14.04
C THR A 98 -21.01 -19.86 -12.80
N GLU A 99 -20.11 -20.82 -12.96
CA GLU A 99 -19.06 -21.12 -11.98
C GLU A 99 -17.79 -20.31 -12.25
N PHE A 100 -17.82 -19.34 -13.17
CA PHE A 100 -16.65 -18.51 -13.45
C PHE A 100 -16.23 -17.76 -12.19
N ARG A 101 -14.99 -18.00 -11.74
CA ARG A 101 -14.39 -17.35 -10.57
C ARG A 101 -13.01 -16.81 -10.92
N CYS A 102 -12.65 -15.74 -10.21
CA CYS A 102 -11.34 -15.10 -10.31
C CYS A 102 -10.60 -15.24 -8.98
N LYS A 103 -9.30 -15.51 -9.06
CA LYS A 103 -8.37 -15.57 -7.92
C LYS A 103 -7.29 -14.51 -8.07
N LYS A 104 -6.59 -14.19 -6.98
CA LYS A 104 -5.48 -13.23 -7.04
C LYS A 104 -4.43 -13.69 -8.06
N LYS A 105 -3.86 -12.74 -8.80
CA LYS A 105 -2.72 -12.98 -9.69
C LYS A 105 -1.45 -13.07 -8.83
N SER A 106 -0.60 -14.08 -9.08
CA SER A 106 0.75 -14.11 -8.51
C SER A 106 1.65 -13.13 -9.26
N CYS A 107 2.48 -12.37 -8.54
CA CYS A 107 3.52 -11.54 -9.15
C CYS A 107 4.77 -12.34 -9.55
N GLY A 108 4.81 -13.64 -9.26
CA GLY A 108 5.96 -14.49 -9.51
C GLY A 108 7.04 -14.34 -8.44
N ALA A 109 8.14 -15.07 -8.64
CA ALA A 109 9.30 -15.00 -7.76
C ALA A 109 9.94 -13.61 -7.81
N LEU A 110 10.40 -13.14 -6.65
CA LEU A 110 11.27 -11.96 -6.57
C LEU A 110 12.66 -12.35 -7.03
N LYS A 111 13.35 -11.41 -7.68
CA LYS A 111 14.77 -11.56 -7.99
C LYS A 111 15.58 -11.47 -6.70
N ASP A 112 16.55 -12.36 -6.50
CA ASP A 112 17.40 -12.36 -5.31
C ASP A 112 18.12 -11.02 -5.10
N ILE A 113 18.30 -10.64 -3.83
CA ILE A 113 19.03 -9.45 -3.42
C ILE A 113 20.47 -9.87 -3.11
N PRO A 114 21.49 -9.37 -3.82
CA PRO A 114 22.87 -9.62 -3.43
C PRO A 114 23.14 -9.07 -2.02
N ASN A 115 23.69 -9.91 -1.13
CA ASN A 115 23.95 -9.57 0.28
C ASN A 115 22.69 -9.13 1.04
N GLY A 116 21.56 -9.77 0.76
CA GLY A 116 20.31 -9.53 1.46
C GLY A 116 19.24 -10.57 1.12
N ARG A 117 18.04 -10.35 1.64
CA ARG A 117 16.90 -11.27 1.46
C ARG A 117 15.56 -10.54 1.56
N TYR A 118 14.53 -11.16 0.99
CA TYR A 118 13.15 -10.75 1.24
C TYR A 118 12.56 -11.50 2.43
N LEU A 119 11.86 -10.76 3.28
CA LEU A 119 11.01 -11.25 4.35
C LEU A 119 9.58 -11.39 3.82
N ILE A 120 9.22 -12.61 3.43
CA ILE A 120 7.91 -12.92 2.85
C ILE A 120 6.99 -13.50 3.93
N THR A 121 5.97 -12.74 4.32
CA THR A 121 5.01 -13.14 5.37
C THR A 121 3.64 -13.51 4.82
N GLU A 122 3.13 -12.75 3.85
CA GLU A 122 1.76 -12.87 3.31
C GLU A 122 1.71 -13.47 1.89
N GLY A 123 2.82 -14.06 1.44
CA GLY A 123 2.94 -14.66 0.11
C GLY A 123 3.31 -13.65 -0.99
N ILE A 124 2.95 -13.98 -2.23
CA ILE A 124 3.43 -13.29 -3.46
C ILE A 124 2.30 -12.93 -4.43
N GLU A 125 1.05 -12.96 -3.94
CA GLU A 125 -0.14 -12.69 -4.74
C GLU A 125 -0.56 -11.22 -4.67
N PHE A 126 -1.44 -10.80 -5.57
CA PHE A 126 -1.90 -9.41 -5.68
C PHE A 126 -2.29 -8.79 -4.33
N GLY A 127 -1.69 -7.65 -4.03
CA GLY A 127 -1.79 -6.94 -2.76
C GLY A 127 -0.75 -7.34 -1.71
N ALA A 128 0.03 -8.40 -1.91
CA ALA A 128 1.09 -8.80 -0.98
C ALA A 128 2.16 -7.71 -0.87
N VAL A 129 2.69 -7.54 0.34
CA VAL A 129 3.77 -6.61 0.66
C VAL A 129 4.91 -7.42 1.25
N VAL A 130 6.11 -7.26 0.70
CA VAL A 130 7.33 -7.92 1.19
C VAL A 130 8.37 -6.87 1.51
N LYS A 131 9.16 -7.11 2.55
CA LYS A 131 10.27 -6.25 2.95
C LYS A 131 11.59 -6.89 2.63
N ALA A 132 12.61 -6.08 2.38
CA ALA A 132 13.98 -6.51 2.22
C ALA A 132 14.77 -6.24 3.50
N GLU A 133 15.72 -7.12 3.76
CA GLU A 133 16.69 -7.02 4.84
C GLU A 133 18.07 -7.30 4.24
N CYS A 134 19.04 -6.43 4.51
CA CYS A 134 20.43 -6.64 4.09
C CYS A 134 21.17 -7.51 5.10
N ASP A 135 22.13 -8.27 4.60
CA ASP A 135 23.03 -9.04 5.43
C ASP A 135 23.90 -8.10 6.28
N LEU A 136 24.47 -8.64 7.36
CA LEU A 136 25.30 -7.86 8.26
C LEU A 136 26.49 -7.24 7.52
N GLY A 137 26.64 -5.93 7.67
CA GLY A 137 27.65 -5.13 7.00
C GLY A 137 27.24 -4.56 5.66
N TYR A 138 25.95 -4.65 5.33
CA TYR A 138 25.36 -4.01 4.17
C TYR A 138 24.15 -3.17 4.56
N GLU A 139 23.86 -2.16 3.75
CA GLU A 139 22.72 -1.27 3.92
C GLU A 139 21.99 -1.08 2.58
N LEU A 140 20.67 -0.93 2.66
CA LEU A 140 19.82 -0.78 1.50
C LEU A 140 19.66 0.71 1.15
N TYR A 141 19.91 1.07 -0.11
CA TYR A 141 19.61 2.42 -0.58
C TYR A 141 18.22 2.49 -1.22
N GLY A 142 17.31 3.25 -0.59
CA GLY A 142 15.95 3.50 -1.09
C GLY A 142 14.87 2.67 -0.41
N SER A 143 13.81 2.31 -1.15
CA SER A 143 12.63 1.64 -0.58
C SER A 143 12.90 0.16 -0.33
N ASP A 144 12.89 -0.24 0.94
CA ASP A 144 13.00 -1.62 1.43
C ASP A 144 11.78 -2.50 1.10
N THR A 145 10.72 -1.94 0.49
CA THR A 145 9.43 -2.62 0.37
C THR A 145 9.07 -2.86 -1.10
N ARG A 146 8.52 -4.04 -1.39
CA ARG A 146 7.94 -4.39 -2.70
C ARG A 146 6.47 -4.78 -2.52
N VAL A 147 5.62 -4.28 -3.40
CA VAL A 147 4.17 -4.50 -3.40
C VAL A 147 3.77 -5.24 -4.67
N CYS A 148 3.04 -6.35 -4.53
CA CYS A 148 2.53 -7.09 -5.67
C CYS A 148 1.32 -6.36 -6.27
N SER A 149 1.56 -5.62 -7.36
CA SER A 149 0.55 -4.87 -8.09
C SER A 149 -0.03 -5.67 -9.26
N HIS A 150 -0.99 -5.08 -9.99
CA HIS A 150 -1.55 -5.72 -11.19
C HIS A 150 -0.51 -5.91 -12.31
N ASN A 151 0.54 -5.07 -12.31
CA ASN A 151 1.67 -5.10 -13.26
C ASN A 151 2.86 -5.95 -12.78
N GLY A 152 2.75 -6.61 -11.62
CA GLY A 152 3.87 -7.32 -10.99
C GLY A 152 4.39 -6.59 -9.75
N TRP A 153 5.55 -7.00 -9.26
CA TRP A 153 6.21 -6.36 -8.12
C TRP A 153 6.54 -4.90 -8.44
N SER A 154 6.18 -3.99 -7.53
CA SER A 154 6.43 -2.56 -7.65
C SER A 154 7.91 -2.22 -7.45
N GLY A 155 8.35 -1.06 -7.91
CA GLY A 155 9.70 -0.56 -7.62
C GLY A 155 10.77 -1.13 -8.55
N ARG A 156 12.03 -0.81 -8.27
CA ARG A 156 13.20 -1.29 -9.04
C ARG A 156 13.79 -2.54 -8.38
N ASP A 157 14.84 -3.11 -8.93
CA ASP A 157 15.60 -4.12 -8.21
C ASP A 157 16.26 -3.50 -6.96
N LEU A 158 16.48 -4.33 -5.94
CA LEU A 158 17.14 -3.93 -4.70
C LEU A 158 18.59 -4.38 -4.70
N GLU A 159 19.45 -3.52 -4.18
CA GLU A 159 20.86 -3.78 -4.00
C GLU A 159 21.25 -3.34 -2.58
N CYS A 160 21.92 -4.24 -1.87
CA CYS A 160 22.51 -3.97 -0.57
C CYS A 160 23.97 -3.57 -0.79
N GLU A 161 24.31 -2.35 -0.41
CA GLU A 161 25.67 -1.82 -0.55
C GLU A 161 26.46 -2.04 0.73
N ALA A 162 27.75 -2.37 0.61
CA ALA A 162 28.59 -2.59 1.78
C ALA A 162 28.71 -1.30 2.60
N LEU A 163 28.56 -1.43 3.92
CA LEU A 163 28.81 -0.34 4.86
C LEU A 163 30.25 0.14 4.75
N LYS A 164 30.43 1.45 4.83
CA LYS A 164 31.74 2.10 4.79
C LYS A 164 31.93 2.93 6.03
N CYS A 165 33.15 2.94 6.56
CA CYS A 165 33.50 3.82 7.66
C CYS A 165 33.82 5.22 7.10
N THR A 166 32.98 6.19 7.41
CA THR A 166 33.12 7.59 6.95
C THR A 166 33.58 8.52 8.08
N GLU A 167 33.30 8.16 9.33
CA GLU A 167 33.68 8.92 10.52
C GLU A 167 35.07 8.47 11.03
N VAL A 168 36.13 9.07 10.51
CA VAL A 168 37.49 8.82 11.00
C VAL A 168 37.69 9.48 12.37
N PRO A 169 38.01 8.72 13.44
CA PRO A 169 38.21 9.30 14.77
C PRO A 169 39.39 10.28 14.80
N THR A 170 39.21 11.43 15.44
CA THR A 170 40.32 12.33 15.74
C THR A 170 40.84 12.05 17.15
N ILE A 171 42.15 12.15 17.35
CA ILE A 171 42.79 11.95 18.66
C ILE A 171 43.50 13.22 19.10
N ALA A 172 43.50 13.51 20.40
CA ALA A 172 44.26 14.61 20.95
C ALA A 172 45.76 14.29 20.89
N ASN A 173 46.58 15.29 20.55
CA ASN A 173 48.04 15.16 20.49
C ASN A 173 48.56 14.06 19.55
N GLY A 174 47.77 13.68 18.55
CA GLY A 174 48.17 12.73 17.52
C GLY A 174 47.38 12.94 16.24
N LYS A 175 47.70 12.17 15.22
CA LYS A 175 47.06 12.23 13.90
C LYS A 175 47.21 10.92 13.13
N PRO A 176 46.35 10.64 12.15
CA PRO A 176 46.61 9.60 11.16
C PRO A 176 47.97 9.80 10.47
N GLU A 177 48.68 8.72 10.20
CA GLU A 177 49.92 8.74 9.42
C GLU A 177 49.64 9.00 7.94
N GLU A 178 48.56 8.43 7.42
CA GLU A 178 48.06 8.64 6.06
C GLU A 178 46.56 8.93 6.08
N GLY A 179 46.08 9.68 5.10
CA GLY A 179 44.69 10.16 5.09
C GLY A 179 44.44 11.31 6.07
N PRO A 180 43.17 11.62 6.42
CA PRO A 180 41.99 10.76 6.29
C PRO A 180 41.35 10.77 4.88
N TYR A 181 40.97 9.59 4.38
CA TYR A 181 40.05 9.47 3.24
C TYR A 181 38.59 9.71 3.67
N SER A 182 37.72 10.01 2.71
CA SER A 182 36.28 10.24 2.98
C SER A 182 35.50 8.96 3.30
N GLN A 183 36.02 7.79 2.94
CA GLN A 183 35.39 6.50 3.16
C GLN A 183 36.45 5.39 3.22
N TYR A 184 36.23 4.41 4.08
CA TYR A 184 37.03 3.19 4.18
C TYR A 184 36.12 1.97 4.05
N GLU A 185 36.52 1.04 3.21
CA GLU A 185 35.86 -0.25 3.05
C GLU A 185 36.23 -1.19 4.19
N HIS A 186 35.40 -2.22 4.40
CA HIS A 186 35.65 -3.25 5.39
C HIS A 186 37.08 -3.84 5.28
N GLY A 187 37.78 -3.90 6.41
CA GLY A 187 39.17 -4.40 6.49
C GLY A 187 40.25 -3.36 6.17
N GLN A 188 39.89 -2.21 5.60
CA GLN A 188 40.85 -1.11 5.45
C GLN A 188 41.17 -0.48 6.81
N SER A 189 42.41 -0.02 6.97
CA SER A 189 42.93 0.40 8.28
C SER A 189 43.58 1.77 8.22
N ILE A 190 43.63 2.43 9.37
CA ILE A 190 44.27 3.73 9.59
C ILE A 190 45.28 3.56 10.72
N SER A 191 46.54 3.88 10.45
CA SER A 191 47.58 3.97 11.47
C SER A 191 47.69 5.40 11.99
N TYR A 192 47.82 5.55 13.30
CA TYR A 192 47.98 6.82 13.98
C TYR A 192 49.42 6.99 14.47
N ARG A 193 49.80 8.24 14.66
CA ARG A 193 51.04 8.60 15.34
C ARG A 193 50.79 9.73 16.32
N CYS A 194 51.48 9.68 17.46
CA CYS A 194 51.49 10.77 18.41
C CYS A 194 52.42 11.90 17.97
N ASN A 195 52.05 13.12 18.35
CA ASN A 195 52.89 14.29 18.21
C ASN A 195 54.15 14.13 19.07
N LYS A 196 55.14 14.99 18.82
CA LYS A 196 56.37 14.99 19.61
C LYS A 196 56.07 15.16 21.10
N ASP A 197 56.79 14.44 21.95
CA ASP A 197 56.71 14.49 23.42
C ASP A 197 55.45 13.81 24.03
N PHE A 198 54.75 12.99 23.23
CA PHE A 198 53.64 12.14 23.66
C PHE A 198 53.90 10.68 23.27
N ASP A 199 53.59 9.76 24.18
CA ASP A 199 53.63 8.32 23.92
C ASP A 199 52.24 7.79 23.58
N MET A 200 52.23 6.74 22.78
CA MET A 200 51.01 6.06 22.35
C MET A 200 50.56 5.02 23.38
N PHE A 201 49.27 5.07 23.72
CA PHE A 201 48.61 4.08 24.55
C PHE A 201 47.44 3.44 23.79
N GLY A 202 47.42 2.10 23.70
CA GLY A 202 46.47 1.34 22.89
C GLY A 202 47.02 0.93 21.53
N ASP A 203 46.15 0.40 20.67
CA ASP A 203 46.54 -0.06 19.33
C ASP A 203 46.81 1.11 18.38
N SER A 204 47.95 1.11 17.72
CA SER A 204 48.35 2.17 16.78
C SER A 204 47.45 2.23 15.54
N THR A 205 46.72 1.16 15.26
CA THR A 205 45.97 0.97 14.02
C THR A 205 44.54 0.58 14.34
N ILE A 206 43.60 1.25 13.66
CA ILE A 206 42.17 0.92 13.70
C ILE A 206 41.73 0.42 12.32
N THR A 207 40.80 -0.52 12.29
CA THR A 207 40.31 -1.17 11.07
C THR A 207 38.81 -0.95 10.92
N CYS A 208 38.35 -0.67 9.70
CA CYS A 208 36.94 -0.55 9.41
C CYS A 208 36.26 -1.92 9.56
N SER A 209 35.41 -2.04 10.57
CA SER A 209 34.62 -3.25 10.84
C SER A 209 33.41 -3.33 9.92
N LYS A 210 32.82 -4.53 9.83
CA LYS A 210 31.61 -4.78 9.04
C LYS A 210 30.44 -3.88 9.47
N ASP A 211 30.40 -3.43 10.72
CA ASP A 211 29.32 -2.58 11.24
C ASP A 211 29.46 -1.11 10.82
N GLY A 212 30.36 -0.79 9.87
CA GLY A 212 30.62 0.57 9.40
C GLY A 212 31.33 1.45 10.41
N LYS A 213 31.97 0.84 11.43
CA LYS A 213 32.69 1.55 12.51
C LYS A 213 34.13 1.11 12.58
N PHE A 214 35.03 2.03 12.90
CA PHE A 214 36.42 1.68 13.19
C PHE A 214 36.54 0.94 14.53
N GLN A 215 37.28 -0.16 14.51
CA GLN A 215 37.60 -0.99 15.68
C GLN A 215 39.06 -1.46 15.60
N PRO A 216 39.79 -1.55 16.72
CA PRO A 216 39.40 -1.12 18.07
C PRO A 216 39.27 0.41 18.17
N ALA A 217 39.00 0.93 19.38
CA ALA A 217 39.01 2.37 19.63
C ALA A 217 40.39 2.96 19.28
N PRO A 218 40.46 4.23 18.82
CA PRO A 218 41.73 4.84 18.45
C PRO A 218 42.66 5.00 19.68
N PRO A 219 43.99 5.07 19.48
CA PRO A 219 44.92 5.19 20.58
C PRO A 219 44.84 6.56 21.26
N GLU A 220 45.27 6.61 22.52
CA GLU A 220 45.44 7.85 23.26
C GLU A 220 46.91 8.29 23.24
N CYS A 221 47.16 9.58 23.01
CA CYS A 221 48.50 10.15 23.10
C CYS A 221 48.66 10.89 24.42
N LEU A 222 49.41 10.29 25.34
CA LEU A 222 49.61 10.79 26.70
C LEU A 222 51.02 11.35 26.86
N SER A 223 51.16 12.44 27.61
CA SER A 223 52.48 12.97 27.94
C SER A 223 53.20 12.03 28.92
N GLU A 224 54.53 12.03 28.89
CA GLU A 224 55.35 11.18 29.77
C GLU A 224 55.01 11.32 31.27
N LEU A 225 54.55 12.51 31.69
CA LEU A 225 54.15 12.79 33.07
C LEU A 225 52.85 12.08 33.50
N LEU A 226 51.92 11.85 32.58
CA LEU A 226 50.68 11.11 32.84
C LEU A 226 50.92 9.59 32.80
N ASN A 227 51.83 9.12 31.95
CA ASN A 227 52.19 7.70 31.86
C ASN A 227 52.80 7.18 33.15
N HIS A 228 53.66 7.97 33.80
CA HIS A 228 54.24 7.59 35.10
C HIS A 228 53.15 7.50 36.19
N TYR A 229 52.19 8.44 36.21
CA TYR A 229 51.11 8.46 37.20
C TYR A 229 50.14 7.27 37.04
N ILE A 230 49.76 6.91 35.81
CA ILE A 230 48.91 5.74 35.54
C ILE A 230 49.64 4.44 35.91
N TYR A 231 50.93 4.32 35.58
CA TYR A 231 51.74 3.14 35.94
C TYR A 231 51.83 2.90 37.45
N ILE A 232 51.87 3.97 38.25
CA ILE A 232 51.89 3.89 39.73
C ILE A 232 50.53 3.42 40.30
N ILE A 233 49.41 3.69 39.62
CA ILE A 233 48.06 3.37 40.14
C ILE A 233 47.65 1.92 39.86
N TYR A 234 48.03 1.37 38.71
CA TYR A 234 47.58 0.04 38.26
C TYR A 234 48.57 -1.11 38.54
N LYS A 235 49.57 -0.87 39.41
CA LYS A 235 50.54 -1.87 39.85
C LYS A 235 50.60 -1.92 41.37
#